data_AF-A0A6J5WLL9-F1
#
_entry.id   AF-A0A6J5WLL9-F1
#
_cell.length_a   1.000
_cell.length_b   1.000
_cell.length_c   1.000
_cell.angle_alpha   90.00
_cell.angle_beta   90.00
_cell.angle_gamma   90.00
#
_symmetry.space_group_name_H-M   'P 1'
#
loop_
_entity.id
_entity.type
_entity.pdbx_description
1 polymer ?
#
loop_
_entity_poly.entity_id
_entity_poly.type
_entity_poly.pdbx_seq_one_letter_code
_entity_poly.pdbx_strand_id
1 'polypeptide(L)'
;MDCGFRFRPTEEELVNHYLRKKKQDKDFKVDHIIPEIDICKYEPWDLPGLFTEPESPYQDMFFFSPRDYKYINNRARTNRVTERGFWKITGKERVIKGPRGSIGRKKTLTFYEAGPAGHSLLA
;
A
#
# COMPACT_ATOMS: atom_id res chain seq x y z
N MET A 1 -14.95 -18.25 7.29
CA MET A 1 -13.94 -18.84 6.38
C MET A 1 -13.39 -20.07 7.09
N ASP A 2 -13.30 -21.21 6.40
CA ASP A 2 -12.86 -22.48 7.00
C ASP A 2 -11.40 -22.43 7.49
N CYS A 3 -11.12 -23.15 8.58
CA CYS A 3 -9.82 -23.19 9.25
C CYS A 3 -8.71 -23.72 8.31
N GLY A 4 -7.89 -22.82 7.75
CA GLY A 4 -6.66 -23.20 7.03
C GLY A 4 -6.28 -22.36 5.81
N PHE A 5 -7.19 -21.57 5.24
CA PHE A 5 -6.89 -20.73 4.08
C PHE A 5 -6.36 -19.36 4.51
N ARG A 6 -5.08 -19.10 4.26
CA ARG A 6 -4.45 -17.79 4.46
C ARG A 6 -4.27 -17.07 3.13
N PHE A 7 -4.58 -15.78 3.14
CA PHE A 7 -4.28 -14.92 1.99
C PHE A 7 -2.76 -14.75 1.83
N ARG A 8 -2.18 -15.42 0.83
CA ARG A 8 -0.75 -15.40 0.52
C ARG A 8 -0.51 -15.24 -0.98
N PRO A 9 -0.88 -14.11 -1.56
CA PRO A 9 -0.74 -13.90 -3.00
C PRO A 9 0.74 -13.75 -3.39
N THR A 10 1.07 -14.21 -4.57
CA THR A 10 2.34 -13.90 -5.24
C THR A 10 2.36 -12.44 -5.71
N GLU A 11 3.55 -11.91 -6.00
CA GLU A 11 3.70 -10.57 -6.60
C GLU A 11 2.95 -10.46 -7.94
N GLU A 12 2.87 -11.55 -8.70
CA GLU A 12 2.09 -11.61 -9.94
C GLU A 12 0.59 -11.51 -9.66
N GLU A 13 0.04 -12.30 -8.74
CA GLU A 13 -1.39 -12.27 -8.40
C GLU A 13 -1.82 -10.90 -7.89
N LEU A 14 -1.02 -10.28 -7.01
CA LEU A 14 -1.28 -8.92 -6.51
C LEU A 14 -1.49 -7.91 -7.66
N VAL A 15 -0.67 -7.99 -8.69
CA VAL A 15 -0.70 -7.01 -9.80
C VAL A 15 -1.68 -7.43 -10.90
N ASN A 16 -1.54 -8.65 -11.41
CA ASN A 16 -2.24 -9.15 -12.59
C ASN A 16 -3.68 -9.60 -12.28
N HIS A 17 -3.97 -9.97 -11.02
CA HIS A 17 -5.33 -10.30 -10.60
C HIS A 17 -5.95 -9.14 -9.83
N TYR A 18 -5.46 -8.84 -8.63
CA TYR A 18 -6.15 -7.96 -7.70
C TYR A 18 -6.13 -6.49 -8.14
N LEU A 19 -4.96 -5.90 -8.36
CA LEU A 19 -4.83 -4.50 -8.75
C LEU A 19 -5.41 -4.24 -10.14
N ARG A 20 -5.19 -5.14 -11.10
CA ARG A 20 -5.74 -5.01 -12.45
C ARG A 20 -7.27 -5.06 -12.44
N LYS A 21 -7.89 -5.99 -11.72
CA LYS A 21 -9.35 -6.06 -11.59
C LYS A 21 -9.91 -4.83 -10.88
N LYS A 22 -9.33 -4.41 -9.75
CA LYS A 22 -9.74 -3.19 -9.04
C LYS A 22 -9.77 -1.95 -9.93
N LYS A 23 -8.87 -1.86 -10.91
CA LYS A 23 -8.81 -0.75 -11.88
C LYS A 23 -9.85 -0.86 -13.01
N GLN A 24 -10.15 -2.08 -13.46
CA GLN A 24 -10.97 -2.33 -14.65
C GLN A 24 -12.45 -2.52 -14.32
N ASP A 25 -12.74 -3.07 -13.15
CA ASP A 25 -14.06 -3.48 -12.71
C ASP A 25 -14.42 -2.73 -11.44
N LYS A 26 -15.41 -1.83 -11.56
CA LYS A 26 -15.90 -1.02 -10.43
C LYS A 26 -16.65 -1.87 -9.40
N ASP A 27 -17.15 -3.04 -9.81
CA ASP A 27 -17.91 -3.97 -8.96
C ASP A 27 -17.02 -5.06 -8.35
N PHE A 28 -15.69 -4.96 -8.50
CA PHE A 28 -14.75 -5.93 -7.93
C PHE A 28 -14.71 -5.85 -6.40
N LYS A 29 -15.48 -6.72 -5.74
CA LYS A 29 -15.61 -6.82 -4.28
C LYS A 29 -14.52 -7.70 -3.66
N VAL A 30 -13.44 -7.09 -3.20
CA VAL A 30 -12.35 -7.78 -2.47
C VAL A 30 -11.99 -7.09 -1.14
N ASP A 31 -12.77 -6.10 -0.72
CA ASP A 31 -12.42 -5.23 0.41
C ASP A 31 -12.35 -6.00 1.76
N HIS A 32 -13.00 -7.16 1.84
CA HIS A 32 -12.91 -8.09 2.97
C HIS A 32 -11.54 -8.80 3.10
N ILE A 33 -10.68 -8.71 2.06
CA ILE A 33 -9.33 -9.28 2.03
C ILE A 33 -8.28 -8.18 1.83
N ILE A 34 -8.54 -7.24 0.92
CA ILE A 34 -7.66 -6.11 0.58
C ILE A 34 -8.50 -4.83 0.65
N PRO A 35 -8.62 -4.20 1.82
CA PRO A 35 -9.37 -2.96 1.97
C PRO A 35 -8.73 -1.78 1.23
N GLU A 36 -9.50 -0.71 1.01
CA GLU A 36 -8.97 0.58 0.59
C GLU A 36 -8.54 1.40 1.80
N ILE A 37 -7.26 1.80 1.84
CA ILE A 37 -6.68 2.60 2.92
C ILE A 37 -5.79 3.67 2.29
N ASP A 38 -6.08 4.93 2.60
CA ASP A 38 -5.19 6.05 2.29
C ASP A 38 -4.04 6.07 3.29
N ILE A 39 -2.92 5.46 2.90
CA ILE A 39 -1.74 5.27 3.76
C ILE A 39 -1.11 6.58 4.25
N CYS A 40 -1.44 7.72 3.63
CA CYS A 40 -0.93 9.02 4.05
C CYS A 40 -1.76 9.65 5.18
N LYS A 41 -2.93 9.08 5.52
CA LYS A 41 -3.79 9.56 6.60
C LYS A 41 -3.57 8.86 7.94
N TYR A 42 -2.72 7.84 7.97
CA TYR A 42 -2.54 6.99 9.14
C TYR A 42 -1.07 6.76 9.40
N GLU A 43 -0.71 6.64 10.68
CA GLU A 43 0.62 6.21 11.05
C GLU A 43 0.73 4.69 10.96
N PRO A 44 1.94 4.12 10.79
CA PRO A 44 2.11 2.68 10.63
C PRO A 44 1.53 1.86 11.79
N TRP A 45 1.56 2.39 13.02
CA TRP A 45 1.02 1.74 14.21
C TRP A 45 -0.50 1.82 14.33
N ASP A 46 -1.16 2.69 13.56
CA ASP A 46 -2.62 2.77 13.50
C ASP A 46 -3.20 1.73 12.53
N LEU A 47 -2.41 1.30 11.53
CA LEU A 47 -2.87 0.41 10.47
C LEU A 47 -3.49 -0.90 10.96
N PRO A 48 -2.92 -1.61 11.98
CA PRO A 48 -3.51 -2.86 12.44
C PRO A 48 -4.97 -2.73 12.87
N GLY A 49 -5.36 -1.58 13.46
CA GLY A 49 -6.73 -1.31 13.88
C GLY A 49 -7.72 -1.04 12.74
N LEU A 50 -7.23 -0.89 11.50
CA LEU A 50 -8.09 -0.68 10.32
C LEU A 50 -8.52 -1.99 9.65
N PHE A 51 -7.94 -3.12 10.05
CA PHE A 51 -8.24 -4.43 9.48
C PHE A 51 -9.21 -5.19 10.40
N THR A 52 -10.04 -6.05 9.81
CA THR A 52 -10.75 -7.06 10.62
C THR A 52 -9.71 -7.97 11.26
N GLU A 53 -9.86 -8.24 12.57
CA GLU A 53 -8.91 -8.97 13.44
C GLU A 53 -8.00 -9.92 12.66
N PRO A 54 -6.69 -9.63 12.54
CA PRO A 54 -5.78 -10.48 11.79
C PRO A 54 -5.69 -11.85 12.45
N GLU A 55 -5.61 -12.91 11.65
CA GLU A 55 -5.49 -14.28 12.17
C GLU A 55 -4.18 -14.49 12.96
N SER A 56 -3.19 -13.61 12.77
CA SER A 56 -1.89 -13.64 13.43
C SER A 56 -1.28 -12.23 13.52
N PRO A 57 -0.60 -11.88 14.61
CA PRO A 57 0.13 -10.60 14.73
C PRO A 57 1.30 -10.46 13.74
N TYR A 58 1.69 -11.54 13.06
CA TYR A 58 2.75 -11.55 12.05
C TYR A 58 2.22 -11.66 10.61
N GLN A 59 0.90 -11.50 10.41
CA GLN A 59 0.31 -11.57 9.08
C GLN A 59 0.61 -10.30 8.29
N ASP A 60 1.08 -10.47 7.05
CA ASP A 60 1.22 -9.35 6.12
C ASP A 60 -0.15 -8.74 5.81
N MET A 61 -0.20 -7.41 5.87
CA MET A 61 -1.40 -6.63 5.61
C MET A 61 -1.36 -6.09 4.18
N PHE A 62 -2.42 -6.34 3.41
CA PHE A 62 -2.55 -5.89 2.03
C PHE A 62 -3.67 -4.87 1.94
N PHE A 63 -3.42 -3.74 1.27
CA PHE A 63 -4.42 -2.71 1.04
C PHE A 63 -4.23 -2.07 -0.33
N PHE A 64 -5.31 -1.51 -0.87
CA PHE A 64 -5.23 -0.56 -1.97
C PHE A 64 -5.12 0.84 -1.40
N SER A 65 -4.13 1.60 -1.85
CA SER A 65 -4.03 3.02 -1.52
C SER A 65 -4.28 3.86 -2.77
N PRO A 66 -5.12 4.92 -2.67
CA PRO A 66 -5.11 5.98 -3.64
C PRO A 66 -3.67 6.47 -3.84
N ARG A 67 -3.33 6.78 -5.08
CA ARG A 67 -2.04 7.38 -5.38
C ARG A 67 -2.17 8.87 -5.11
N ASP A 68 -1.84 9.29 -3.89
CA ASP A 68 -1.90 10.72 -3.53
C ASP A 68 -0.82 11.48 -4.29
N TYR A 69 -1.22 12.40 -5.15
CA TYR A 69 -0.31 13.24 -5.94
C TYR A 69 -0.23 14.60 -5.26
N LYS A 70 0.99 15.02 -4.87
CA LYS A 70 1.24 16.27 -4.12
C LYS A 70 0.66 17.51 -4.83
N TYR A 71 0.53 17.47 -6.16
CA TYR A 71 -0.16 18.50 -6.94
C TYR A 71 -0.93 17.88 -8.13
N ILE A 72 -2.11 18.44 -8.45
CA ILE A 72 -2.94 18.03 -9.60
C ILE A 72 -2.14 18.10 -10.92
N ASN A 73 -1.24 19.08 -11.04
CA ASN A 73 -0.41 19.33 -12.21
C ASN A 73 0.92 18.55 -12.22
N ASN A 74 1.31 17.88 -11.13
CA ASN A 74 2.57 17.15 -11.04
C ASN A 74 2.36 15.73 -10.46
N ARG A 75 1.91 14.82 -11.33
CA ARG A 75 1.78 13.39 -11.03
C ARG A 75 3.11 12.67 -10.71
N ALA A 76 4.26 13.34 -10.82
CA ALA A 76 5.55 12.72 -10.54
C ALA A 76 5.85 12.64 -9.03
N ARG A 77 5.30 13.55 -8.22
CA ARG A 77 5.53 13.59 -6.77
C ARG A 77 4.29 13.07 -6.03
N THR A 78 4.40 11.89 -5.45
CA THR A 78 3.39 11.37 -4.54
C THR A 78 3.56 11.97 -3.15
N ASN A 79 2.48 12.40 -2.51
CA ASN A 79 2.53 12.72 -1.09
C ASN A 79 2.86 11.45 -0.31
N ARG A 80 3.65 11.60 0.75
CA ARG A 80 4.15 10.52 1.60
C ARG A 80 4.29 10.97 3.04
N VAL A 81 3.67 12.09 3.40
CA VAL A 81 3.74 12.69 4.73
C VAL A 81 2.46 12.34 5.46
N THR A 82 2.61 11.97 6.73
CA THR A 82 1.52 11.77 7.70
C THR A 82 1.61 12.89 8.74
N GLU A 83 0.77 12.87 9.79
CA GLU A 83 0.82 13.90 10.85
C GLU A 83 2.11 13.84 11.68
N ARG A 84 2.71 12.66 11.81
CA ARG A 84 3.88 12.45 12.69
C ARG A 84 5.12 12.04 11.93
N GLY A 85 5.09 11.92 10.61
CA GLY A 85 6.28 11.48 9.88
C GLY A 85 6.11 11.38 8.37
N PHE A 86 6.96 10.56 7.75
CA PHE A 86 6.95 10.39 6.31
C PHE A 86 7.48 9.02 5.84
N TRP A 87 6.96 8.57 4.71
CA TRP A 87 7.40 7.36 4.01
C TRP A 87 8.50 7.68 2.99
N LYS A 88 9.68 7.09 3.18
CA LYS A 88 10.81 7.21 2.25
C LYS A 88 10.98 5.91 1.46
N ILE A 89 11.24 6.01 0.15
CA ILE A 89 11.64 4.82 -0.62
C ILE A 89 12.99 4.34 -0.09
N THR A 90 13.04 3.07 0.26
CA THR A 90 14.24 2.37 0.71
C THR A 90 14.42 1.11 -0.14
N GLY A 91 15.66 0.68 -0.31
CA GLY A 91 15.99 -0.49 -1.14
C GLY A 91 15.88 -0.25 -2.65
N LYS A 92 16.25 -1.29 -3.40
CA LYS A 92 16.25 -1.28 -4.86
C LYS A 92 14.85 -1.62 -5.38
N GLU A 93 14.33 -0.79 -6.26
CA GLU A 93 13.09 -1.08 -6.95
C GLU A 93 13.22 -2.33 -7.83
N ARG A 94 12.18 -3.16 -7.84
CA ARG A 94 12.13 -4.41 -8.61
C ARG A 94 11.01 -4.36 -9.64
N VAL A 95 11.26 -4.93 -10.81
CA VAL A 95 10.23 -5.16 -11.83
C VAL A 95 9.48 -6.44 -11.49
N ILE A 96 8.15 -6.39 -11.50
CA ILE A 96 7.28 -7.56 -11.37
C ILE A 96 6.99 -8.06 -12.78
N LYS A 97 7.37 -9.30 -13.07
CA LYS A 97 7.12 -9.97 -14.35
C LYS A 97 5.86 -10.83 -14.25
N GLY A 98 5.09 -10.86 -15.33
CA GLY A 98 4.02 -11.82 -15.56
C GLY A 98 4.26 -12.58 -16.87
N PRO A 99 3.25 -13.33 -17.37
CA PRO A 99 3.44 -14.27 -18.48
C PRO A 99 3.85 -13.61 -19.80
N ARG A 100 3.47 -12.34 -20.01
CA ARG A 100 3.73 -11.58 -21.24
C ARG A 100 4.73 -10.44 -21.05
N GLY A 101 5.51 -10.46 -19.99
CA GLY A 101 6.53 -9.45 -19.70
C GLY A 101 6.27 -8.66 -18.42
N SER A 102 6.76 -7.41 -18.36
CA SER A 102 6.63 -6.55 -17.17
C SER A 102 5.18 -6.14 -16.94
N ILE A 103 4.69 -6.34 -15.71
CA ILE A 103 3.31 -6.00 -15.32
C ILE A 103 3.26 -4.95 -14.21
N GLY A 104 4.37 -4.68 -13.52
CA GLY A 104 4.40 -3.74 -12.41
C GLY A 104 5.79 -3.46 -11.84
N ARG A 105 5.84 -2.61 -10.82
CA ARG A 105 7.07 -2.26 -10.09
C ARG A 105 6.80 -2.37 -8.59
N LYS A 106 7.71 -3.01 -7.86
CA LYS A 106 7.69 -3.09 -6.40
C LYS A 106 8.70 -2.11 -5.83
N LYS A 107 8.23 -1.27 -4.92
CA LYS A 107 9.06 -0.34 -4.14
C LYS A 107 8.92 -0.72 -2.67
N THR A 108 10.04 -0.71 -1.96
CA THR A 108 10.05 -0.78 -0.51
C THR A 108 10.08 0.63 0.05
N LEU A 109 9.32 0.88 1.10
CA LEU A 109 9.31 2.15 1.81
C LEU A 109 9.53 1.89 3.29
N THR A 110 10.20 2.82 3.94
CA THR A 110 10.38 2.85 5.40
C THR A 110 9.77 4.14 5.93
N PHE A 111 8.97 4.00 6.98
CA PHE A 111 8.41 5.15 7.68
C PHE A 111 9.44 5.73 8.65
N TYR A 112 9.52 7.05 8.71
CA TYR A 112 10.34 7.79 9.65
C TYR A 112 9.45 8.75 10.43
N GLU A 113 9.44 8.62 11.75
CA GLU A 113 8.81 9.60 12.63
C GLU A 113 9.61 10.92 12.58
N ALA A 114 8.92 12.02 12.34
CA ALA A 114 9.49 13.35 12.34
C ALA A 114 9.38 13.95 13.74
N GLY A 115 10.49 14.48 14.26
CA GLY A 115 10.46 15.28 15.48
C GLY A 115 9.72 16.61 15.27
N PRO A 116 9.46 17.38 16.34
CA PRO A 116 8.68 18.63 16.30
C PRO A 116 9.16 19.67 15.27
N ALA A 117 10.45 19.68 14.92
CA ALA A 117 11.03 20.60 13.94
C ALA A 117 11.02 20.08 12.48
N GLY A 118 10.77 18.78 12.27
CA GLY A 118 10.81 18.13 10.95
C GLY A 118 9.54 18.34 10.12
N HIS A 119 8.42 18.63 10.79
CA HIS A 119 7.12 18.80 10.14
C HIS A 119 7.08 20.02 9.20
N SER A 120 7.81 21.08 9.54
CA SER A 120 7.86 22.34 8.79
C SER A 120 8.67 22.29 7.50
N LEU A 121 9.48 21.24 7.28
CA LEU A 121 10.36 21.13 6.10
C LEU A 121 9.83 20.19 5.01
N LEU A 122 8.71 19.52 5.26
CA LEU A 122 8.15 18.50 4.36
C LEU A 122 6.78 18.88 3.74
N ALA A 123 6.13 19.93 4.28
CA ALA A 123 4.91 20.53 3.73
C ALA A 123 5.16 21.17 2.35
#